data_AF-A0A8T5F992-F1
#
_entry.id   AF-A0A8T5F992-F1
#
_cell.length_a   1.000
_cell.length_b   1.000
_cell.length_c   1.000
_cell.angle_alpha   90.00
_cell.angle_beta   90.00
_cell.angle_gamma   90.00
#
_symmetry.space_group_name_H-M   'P 1'
#
loop_
_entity.id
_entity.type
_entity.pdbx_description
1 polymer ?
#
loop_
_entity_poly.entity_id
_entity_poly.type
_entity_poly.pdbx_seq_one_letter_code
_entity_poly.pdbx_strand_id
1 'polypeptide(L)'
;MYEKLLEKFKKYEIGFTKHSDSVMFDENFNHISMKEIHNLESTSNAPITMIAVTRYQYDVDNFSKYVDYIKNNLKISTVYYGLWPDEDKVEYDVLYVIDSVDDNTIQKHLNTHNFLNDGVSQEMALVISNDGTTKIIKNSLN
;
A
#
# COMPACT_ATOMS: atom_id res chain seq x y z
N MET A 1 -9.72 -12.39 -11.35
CA MET A 1 -8.93 -12.58 -10.10
C MET A 1 -9.33 -11.57 -9.05
N TYR A 2 -9.28 -10.27 -9.38
CA TYR A 2 -9.60 -9.20 -8.43
C TYR A 2 -11.10 -9.01 -8.10
N GLU A 3 -12.03 -9.64 -8.81
CA GLU A 3 -13.45 -9.63 -8.45
C GLU A 3 -13.68 -10.08 -6.99
N LYS A 4 -12.98 -11.13 -6.55
CA LYS A 4 -13.03 -11.61 -5.15
C LYS A 4 -12.47 -10.60 -4.16
N LEU A 5 -11.45 -9.84 -4.56
CA LEU A 5 -10.88 -8.78 -3.74
C LEU A 5 -11.84 -7.59 -3.65
N LEU A 6 -12.44 -7.18 -4.77
CA LEU A 6 -13.45 -6.13 -4.81
C LEU A 6 -14.66 -6.47 -3.93
N GLU A 7 -15.12 -7.72 -3.96
CA GLU A 7 -16.16 -8.19 -3.04
C GLU A 7 -15.75 -8.08 -1.56
N LYS A 8 -14.47 -8.33 -1.23
CA LYS A 8 -13.96 -8.13 0.12
C LYS A 8 -13.91 -6.64 0.46
N PHE A 9 -13.31 -5.80 -0.37
CA PHE A 9 -13.27 -4.36 -0.14
C PHE A 9 -14.65 -3.77 0.11
N LYS A 10 -15.64 -4.07 -0.75
CA LYS A 10 -17.02 -3.61 -0.59
C LYS A 10 -17.66 -4.05 0.73
N LYS A 11 -17.27 -5.21 1.30
CA LYS A 11 -17.74 -5.65 2.62
C LYS A 11 -17.12 -4.84 3.75
N TYR A 12 -15.83 -4.53 3.66
CA TYR A 12 -15.11 -3.74 4.68
C TYR A 12 -15.40 -2.23 4.57
N GLU A 13 -15.80 -1.76 3.39
CA GLU A 13 -16.23 -0.38 3.15
C GLU A 13 -17.54 -0.03 3.88
N ILE A 14 -18.37 -1.03 4.22
CA ILE A 14 -19.59 -0.81 5.00
C ILE A 14 -19.23 -0.28 6.39
N GLY A 15 -19.59 0.98 6.65
CA GLY A 15 -19.29 1.66 7.91
C GLY A 15 -17.87 2.25 7.98
N PHE A 16 -17.13 2.20 6.88
CA PHE A 16 -15.85 2.87 6.75
C PHE A 16 -16.05 4.38 6.65
N THR A 17 -15.23 5.15 7.36
CA THR A 17 -15.31 6.62 7.43
C THR A 17 -13.92 7.21 7.30
N LYS A 18 -13.81 8.53 7.11
CA LYS A 18 -12.52 9.23 7.17
C LYS A 18 -11.72 9.06 8.47
N HIS A 19 -12.35 8.52 9.52
CA HIS A 19 -11.73 8.25 10.82
C HIS A 19 -11.38 6.77 11.02
N SER A 20 -11.68 5.92 10.05
CA SER A 20 -11.37 4.50 10.10
C SER A 20 -9.87 4.27 9.88
N ASP A 21 -9.31 3.27 10.57
CA ASP A 21 -7.97 2.79 10.27
C ASP A 21 -7.96 2.09 8.91
N SER A 22 -6.82 2.14 8.22
CA SER A 22 -6.60 1.39 6.98
C SER A 22 -6.68 -0.12 7.21
N VAL A 23 -7.24 -0.86 6.26
CA VAL A 23 -7.33 -2.33 6.32
C VAL A 23 -6.41 -2.94 5.27
N MET A 24 -5.65 -3.98 5.64
CA MET A 24 -4.67 -4.63 4.76
C MET A 24 -5.03 -6.08 4.43
N PHE A 25 -4.66 -6.50 3.22
CA PHE A 25 -4.86 -7.85 2.72
C PHE A 25 -3.60 -8.40 2.06
N ASP A 26 -3.36 -9.70 2.21
CA ASP A 26 -2.28 -10.43 1.55
C ASP A 26 -2.57 -10.72 0.05
N GLU A 27 -1.63 -11.34 -0.65
CA GLU A 27 -1.80 -11.72 -2.07
C GLU A 27 -2.98 -12.67 -2.33
N ASN A 28 -3.40 -13.41 -1.31
CA ASN A 28 -4.55 -14.32 -1.35
C ASN A 28 -5.84 -13.64 -0.87
N PHE A 29 -5.80 -12.32 -0.69
CA PHE A 29 -6.87 -11.45 -0.23
C PHE A 29 -7.31 -11.72 1.22
N ASN A 30 -6.51 -12.39 2.04
CA ASN A 30 -6.81 -12.57 3.47
C ASN A 30 -6.43 -11.31 4.24
N HIS A 31 -7.24 -10.94 5.23
CA HIS A 31 -6.90 -9.86 6.13
C HIS A 31 -5.58 -10.15 6.84
N ILE A 32 -4.71 -9.16 6.91
CA ILE A 32 -3.39 -9.27 7.54
C ILE A 32 -3.09 -8.01 8.35
N SER A 33 -2.53 -8.18 9.55
CA SER A 33 -2.15 -7.03 10.39
C SER A 33 -0.79 -6.45 9.98
N MET A 34 -0.56 -5.18 10.33
CA MET A 34 0.75 -4.53 10.13
C MET A 34 1.89 -5.28 10.80
N LYS A 35 1.65 -5.86 11.98
CA LYS A 35 2.63 -6.69 12.69
C LYS A 35 2.97 -7.97 11.92
N GLU A 36 1.98 -8.62 11.33
CA GLU A 36 2.21 -9.81 10.49
C GLU A 36 3.00 -9.45 9.24
N ILE A 37 2.69 -8.32 8.59
CA ILE A 37 3.46 -7.84 7.44
C ILE A 37 4.91 -7.56 7.85
N HIS A 38 5.14 -6.88 8.99
CA HIS A 38 6.49 -6.67 9.53
C HIS A 38 7.25 -7.99 9.71
N ASN A 39 6.64 -8.98 10.36
CA ASN A 39 7.29 -10.27 10.61
C ASN A 39 7.61 -11.05 9.33
N LEU A 40 6.86 -10.83 8.25
CA LEU A 40 7.08 -11.50 6.96
C LEU A 40 8.17 -10.82 6.13
N GLU A 41 8.23 -9.49 6.17
CA GLU A 41 9.04 -8.70 5.24
C GLU A 41 10.34 -8.18 5.86
N SER A 42 10.41 -8.06 7.19
CA SER A 42 11.64 -7.61 7.85
C SER A 42 12.62 -8.78 8.02
N THR A 43 13.88 -8.52 7.68
CA THR A 43 14.99 -9.45 7.97
C THR A 43 15.54 -9.32 9.40
N SER A 44 15.00 -8.37 10.18
CA SER A 44 15.43 -8.06 11.54
C SER A 44 14.27 -7.52 12.39
N ASN A 45 14.56 -6.90 13.54
CA ASN A 45 13.57 -6.16 14.32
C ASN A 45 13.47 -4.67 13.91
N ALA A 46 14.18 -4.26 12.85
CA ALA A 46 14.14 -2.88 12.36
C ALA A 46 12.79 -2.58 11.68
N PRO A 47 12.29 -1.34 11.73
CA PRO A 47 11.08 -0.98 11.00
C PRO A 47 11.27 -1.11 9.48
N ILE A 48 10.18 -1.41 8.78
CA ILE A 48 10.11 -1.50 7.31
C ILE A 48 9.23 -0.38 6.77
N THR A 49 9.25 -0.12 5.46
CA THR A 49 8.36 0.87 4.84
C THR A 49 7.45 0.25 3.80
N MET A 50 6.16 0.55 3.89
CA MET A 50 5.13 0.18 2.93
C MET A 50 4.77 1.35 2.03
N ILE A 51 4.64 1.07 0.73
CA ILE A 51 4.45 2.07 -0.32
C ILE A 51 3.30 1.60 -1.23
N ALA A 52 2.30 2.47 -1.41
CA ALA A 52 1.26 2.27 -2.42
C ALA A 52 1.79 2.65 -3.82
N VAL A 53 1.36 1.92 -4.86
CA VAL A 53 1.67 2.27 -6.27
C VAL A 53 0.48 2.96 -6.93
N THR A 54 -0.71 2.62 -6.51
CA THR A 54 -2.01 3.16 -6.90
C THR A 54 -2.22 4.57 -6.35
N ARG A 55 -2.91 5.43 -7.11
CA ARG A 55 -3.41 6.72 -6.61
C ARG A 55 -4.81 6.98 -7.17
N TYR A 56 -5.71 7.48 -6.32
CA TYR A 56 -7.13 7.71 -6.57
C TYR A 56 -7.82 6.53 -7.27
N GLN A 57 -7.51 5.31 -6.84
CA GLN A 57 -8.13 4.10 -7.39
C GLN A 57 -9.35 3.70 -6.58
N TYR A 58 -10.49 3.56 -7.27
CA TYR A 58 -11.79 3.21 -6.67
C TYR A 58 -12.38 1.92 -7.25
N ASP A 59 -11.67 1.28 -8.19
CA ASP A 59 -11.96 -0.04 -8.73
C ASP A 59 -10.66 -0.87 -8.80
N VAL A 60 -10.80 -2.15 -9.12
CA VAL A 60 -9.69 -3.10 -9.20
C VAL A 60 -9.28 -3.44 -10.64
N ASP A 61 -9.87 -2.80 -11.65
CA ASP A 61 -9.70 -3.17 -13.06
C ASP A 61 -8.24 -2.97 -13.50
N ASN A 62 -7.61 -1.92 -12.97
CA ASN A 62 -6.21 -1.58 -13.25
C ASN A 62 -5.20 -2.27 -12.32
N PHE A 63 -5.62 -3.05 -11.32
CA PHE A 63 -4.71 -3.65 -10.34
C PHE A 63 -3.64 -4.52 -10.98
N SER A 64 -4.00 -5.27 -12.03
CA SER A 64 -3.07 -6.13 -12.77
C SER A 64 -1.84 -5.36 -13.27
N LYS A 65 -2.03 -4.17 -13.84
CA LYS A 65 -0.94 -3.29 -14.33
C LYS A 65 0.01 -2.90 -13.20
N TYR A 66 -0.50 -2.56 -12.02
CA TYR A 66 0.32 -2.17 -10.88
C TYR A 66 1.08 -3.37 -10.29
N VAL A 67 0.43 -4.53 -10.19
CA VAL A 67 1.06 -5.78 -9.75
C VAL A 67 2.18 -6.19 -10.70
N ASP A 68 1.93 -6.15 -12.01
CA ASP A 68 2.93 -6.47 -13.03
C ASP A 68 4.13 -5.54 -12.93
N TYR A 69 3.89 -4.24 -12.69
CA TYR A 69 4.97 -3.29 -12.48
C TYR A 69 5.82 -3.61 -11.24
N ILE A 70 5.19 -3.88 -10.08
CA ILE A 70 5.92 -4.24 -8.85
C ILE A 70 6.80 -5.48 -9.08
N LYS A 71 6.21 -6.54 -9.65
CA LYS A 71 6.90 -7.82 -9.83
C LYS A 71 7.98 -7.77 -10.90
N ASN A 72 7.68 -7.15 -12.04
CA ASN A 72 8.55 -7.21 -13.21
C ASN A 72 9.54 -6.04 -13.28
N ASN A 73 9.18 -4.85 -12.82
CA ASN A 73 10.04 -3.67 -12.90
C ASN A 73 10.77 -3.40 -11.59
N LEU A 74 10.08 -3.44 -10.45
CA LEU A 74 10.73 -3.25 -9.14
C LEU A 74 11.43 -4.51 -8.64
N LYS A 75 11.11 -5.68 -9.21
CA LYS A 75 11.64 -6.99 -8.80
C LYS A 75 11.26 -7.35 -7.35
N ILE A 76 10.09 -6.92 -6.91
CA ILE A 76 9.54 -7.23 -5.60
C ILE A 76 8.49 -8.32 -5.76
N SER A 77 8.66 -9.45 -5.07
CA SER A 77 7.83 -10.63 -5.26
C SER A 77 6.47 -10.52 -4.58
N THR A 78 6.43 -9.90 -3.40
CA THR A 78 5.23 -9.81 -2.57
C THR A 78 4.45 -8.54 -2.88
N VAL A 79 3.12 -8.67 -2.95
CA VAL A 79 2.19 -7.57 -3.08
C VAL A 79 1.18 -7.62 -1.93
N TYR A 80 0.75 -6.45 -1.49
CA TYR A 80 -0.34 -6.30 -0.54
C TYR A 80 -1.45 -5.44 -1.16
N TYR A 81 -2.63 -5.51 -0.55
CA TYR A 81 -3.76 -4.66 -0.93
C TYR A 81 -4.28 -3.90 0.27
N GLY A 82 -4.69 -2.65 0.05
CA GLY A 82 -5.10 -1.74 1.12
C GLY A 82 -6.46 -1.14 0.85
N LEU A 83 -7.19 -0.87 1.92
CA LEU A 83 -8.41 -0.08 1.95
C LEU A 83 -8.12 1.18 2.78
N TRP A 84 -8.26 2.35 2.17
CA TRP A 84 -7.86 3.63 2.79
C TRP A 84 -8.99 4.65 2.85
N PRO A 85 -9.06 5.44 3.94
CA PRO A 85 -10.02 6.52 4.02
C PRO A 85 -9.56 7.71 3.16
N ASP A 86 -10.36 8.08 2.17
CA ASP A 86 -10.12 9.24 1.30
C ASP A 86 -11.32 10.20 1.38
N GLU A 87 -11.36 11.03 2.42
CA GLU A 87 -12.46 11.95 2.72
C GLU A 87 -13.84 11.28 2.71
N ASP A 88 -14.59 11.44 1.62
CA ASP A 88 -15.95 10.90 1.40
C ASP A 88 -15.95 9.61 0.57
N LYS A 89 -14.77 9.09 0.24
CA LYS A 89 -14.54 7.89 -0.56
C LYS A 89 -13.57 6.94 0.14
N VAL A 90 -13.46 5.75 -0.42
CA VAL A 90 -12.52 4.74 0.01
C VAL A 90 -11.61 4.41 -1.16
N GLU A 91 -10.32 4.62 -0.97
CA GLU A 91 -9.31 4.30 -1.96
C GLU A 91 -8.84 2.85 -1.78
N TYR A 92 -8.68 2.16 -2.89
CA TYR A 92 -8.18 0.79 -2.93
C TYR A 92 -6.75 0.80 -3.45
N ASP A 93 -5.84 0.21 -2.69
CA ASP A 93 -4.44 0.25 -3.02
C ASP A 93 -3.80 -1.08 -3.37
N VAL A 94 -2.80 -1.02 -4.24
CA VAL A 94 -1.79 -2.07 -4.45
C VAL A 94 -0.48 -1.58 -3.84
N LEU A 95 0.03 -2.33 -2.87
CA LEU A 95 1.19 -1.93 -2.07
C LEU A 95 2.33 -2.95 -2.14
N TYR A 96 3.53 -2.49 -1.82
CA TYR A 96 4.70 -3.32 -1.59
C TYR A 96 5.50 -2.80 -0.40
N VAL A 97 6.46 -3.60 0.06
CA VAL A 97 7.34 -3.26 1.18
C VAL A 97 8.78 -3.10 0.69
N ILE A 98 9.50 -2.16 1.33
CA ILE A 98 10.95 -2.06 1.28
C ILE A 98 11.52 -2.19 2.69
N ASP A 99 12.62 -2.93 2.83
CA ASP A 99 13.36 -3.06 4.10
C ASP A 99 14.30 -1.85 4.30
N SER A 100 13.70 -0.65 4.38
CA SER A 100 14.42 0.61 4.59
C SER A 100 13.51 1.66 5.21
N VAL A 101 14.10 2.51 6.04
CA VAL A 101 13.49 3.73 6.61
C VAL A 101 14.23 5.01 6.21
N ASP A 102 15.19 4.90 5.29
CA ASP A 102 15.97 6.03 4.79
C ASP A 102 15.07 6.96 3.97
N ASP A 103 15.00 8.23 4.35
CA ASP A 103 14.09 9.20 3.74
C ASP A 103 14.35 9.37 2.24
N ASN A 104 15.62 9.46 1.81
CA ASN A 104 15.94 9.60 0.38
C ASN A 104 15.43 8.40 -0.44
N THR A 105 15.58 7.20 0.11
CA THR A 105 15.07 5.97 -0.50
C THR A 105 13.55 6.02 -0.59
N ILE A 106 12.86 6.38 0.48
CA ILE A 106 11.40 6.48 0.52
C ILE A 106 10.89 7.52 -0.48
N GLN A 107 11.46 8.73 -0.48
CA GLN A 107 11.10 9.79 -1.41
C GLN A 107 11.30 9.36 -2.87
N LYS A 108 12.39 8.63 -3.18
CA LYS A 108 12.58 8.08 -4.52
C LYS A 108 11.44 7.14 -4.91
N HIS A 109 11.06 6.21 -4.04
CA HIS A 109 9.97 5.28 -4.32
C HIS A 109 8.61 5.98 -4.46
N LEU A 110 8.28 6.95 -3.59
CA LEU A 110 7.04 7.74 -3.69
C LEU A 110 6.89 8.48 -5.02
N ASN A 111 8.02 8.85 -5.65
CA ASN A 111 8.05 9.58 -6.92
C ASN A 111 8.32 8.68 -8.14
N THR A 112 8.60 7.39 -7.93
CA THR A 112 8.95 6.46 -9.02
C THR A 112 7.71 6.03 -9.81
N HIS A 113 6.51 6.19 -9.25
CA HIS A 113 5.27 5.65 -9.82
C HIS A 113 4.42 6.68 -10.57
N ASN A 114 4.84 7.94 -10.64
CA ASN A 114 4.06 9.04 -11.23
C ASN A 114 3.59 8.72 -12.65
N PHE A 115 4.44 8.08 -13.46
CA PHE A 115 4.10 7.74 -14.84
C PHE A 115 2.96 6.70 -14.96
N LEU A 116 2.72 5.91 -13.90
CA LEU A 116 1.60 4.96 -13.86
C LEU A 116 0.28 5.64 -13.50
N ASN A 117 0.36 6.77 -12.79
CA ASN A 117 -0.73 7.54 -12.20
C ASN A 117 -0.89 8.91 -12.88
N ASP A 118 -0.75 8.97 -14.21
CA ASP A 118 -0.95 10.19 -15.00
C ASP A 118 -0.13 11.42 -14.55
N GLY A 119 1.09 11.17 -14.07
CA GLY A 119 2.02 12.18 -13.58
C GLY A 119 1.90 12.51 -12.09
N VAL A 120 0.97 11.88 -11.38
CA VAL A 120 0.70 12.16 -9.97
C VAL A 120 1.51 11.24 -9.06
N SER A 121 2.32 11.82 -8.17
CA SER A 121 3.14 11.09 -7.20
C SER A 121 2.33 10.45 -6.10
N GLN A 122 2.95 9.64 -5.24
CA GLN A 122 2.30 9.17 -4.01
C GLN A 122 2.39 10.22 -2.92
N GLU A 123 1.40 10.32 -2.03
CA GLU A 123 1.41 11.34 -0.98
C GLU A 123 2.20 10.93 0.25
N MET A 124 2.26 9.63 0.54
CA MET A 124 2.88 9.14 1.76
C MET A 124 3.29 7.67 1.68
N ALA A 125 4.20 7.30 2.58
CA ALA A 125 4.54 5.93 2.91
C ALA A 125 4.20 5.65 4.39
N LEU A 126 3.98 4.37 4.72
CA LEU A 126 3.86 3.92 6.11
C LEU A 126 5.14 3.20 6.55
N VAL A 127 5.81 3.75 7.55
CA VAL A 127 6.84 3.02 8.30
C VAL A 127 6.13 2.13 9.32
N ILE A 128 6.41 0.84 9.29
CA ILE A 128 5.82 -0.17 10.18
C ILE A 128 6.89 -0.66 11.15
N SER A 129 6.65 -0.45 12.45
CA SER A 129 7.48 -0.96 13.53
C SER A 129 7.23 -2.45 13.81
N ASN A 130 8.14 -3.09 14.53
CA ASN A 130 8.04 -4.51 14.87
C ASN A 130 6.83 -4.90 15.75
N ASP A 131 6.25 -3.94 16.46
CA ASP A 131 5.02 -4.13 17.23
C ASP A 131 3.74 -3.92 16.39
N GLY A 132 3.88 -3.51 15.12
CA GLY A 132 2.80 -3.20 14.20
C GLY A 132 2.33 -1.75 14.24
N THR A 133 2.92 -0.89 15.08
CA THR A 133 2.62 0.55 15.05
C THR A 133 3.15 1.18 13.76
N THR A 134 2.44 2.20 13.28
CA THR A 134 2.77 2.86 12.02
C THR A 134 3.10 4.33 12.20
N LYS A 135 3.98 4.84 11.35
CA LYS A 135 4.30 6.26 11.22
C LYS A 135 4.25 6.66 9.76
N ILE A 136 3.62 7.80 9.48
CA ILE A 136 3.54 8.36 8.14
C ILE A 136 4.81 9.15 7.81
N ILE A 137 5.37 8.90 6.62
CA ILE A 137 6.34 9.79 5.97
C ILE A 137 5.66 10.38 4.73
N LYS A 138 5.57 11.71 4.66
CA LYS A 138 4.94 12.42 3.55
C LYS A 138 5.92 12.61 2.40
N ASN A 139 5.41 12.62 1.18
CA ASN A 139 6.18 13.01 0.01
C ASN A 139 6.51 14.50 0.08
N SER A 140 7.75 14.83 -0.24
CA SER A 140 8.30 16.18 -0.24
C SER A 140 8.00 16.97 -1.52
N LEU A 141 7.56 16.30 -2.59
CA LEU A 141 7.24 16.91 -3.89
C LEU A 141 5.75 17.19 -4.11
N ASN A 142 4.92 17.08 -3.07
CA ASN A 142 3.51 17.45 -3.10
C ASN A 142 3.28 18.97 -2.99
#